data_AF-A0A1R3KB64-F1
#
_entry.id   AF-A0A1R3KB64-F1
#
_cell.length_a   1.000
_cell.length_b   1.000
_cell.length_c   1.000
_cell.angle_alpha   90.00
_cell.angle_beta   90.00
_cell.angle_gamma   90.00
#
_symmetry.space_group_name_H-M   'P 1'
#
loop_
_entity.id
_entity.type
_entity.pdbx_description
1 polymer ?
#
loop_
_entity_poly.entity_id
_entity_poly.type
_entity_poly.pdbx_seq_one_letter_code
_entity_poly.pdbx_strand_id
1 'polypeptide(L)'
;MTAEFQVPSPLVPTRENYFVRYCKQHTDGTWAVVDVSLDTLRPSPMSKSRRTPSGCLIQELPNGYSKVTWVEHVEVDDRSVHNIY
;
A
#
# COMPACT_ATOMS: atom_id res chain seq x y z
N MET A 1 -9.11 7.40 -2.12
CA MET A 1 -8.95 6.55 -3.31
C MET A 1 -9.26 5.12 -2.93
N THR A 2 -9.67 4.30 -3.89
CA THR A 2 -9.91 2.87 -3.69
C THR A 2 -9.00 2.11 -4.65
N ALA A 3 -8.31 1.06 -4.16
CA ALA A 3 -7.51 0.19 -5.01
C ALA A 3 -7.55 -1.25 -4.51
N GLU A 4 -7.36 -2.19 -5.43
CA GLU A 4 -7.21 -3.61 -5.13
C GLU A 4 -5.73 -3.98 -5.05
N PHE A 5 -5.35 -4.72 -4.01
CA PHE A 5 -4.02 -5.27 -3.83
C PHE A 5 -4.03 -6.79 -3.90
N GLN A 6 -3.08 -7.33 -4.64
CA GLN A 6 -2.89 -8.76 -4.83
C GLN A 6 -1.42 -9.12 -4.57
N VAL A 7 -1.21 -10.26 -3.93
CA VAL A 7 0.09 -10.93 -3.96
C VAL A 7 0.09 -11.90 -5.14
N PRO A 8 1.26 -12.23 -5.73
CA PRO A 8 1.35 -13.13 -6.87
C PRO A 8 1.16 -14.60 -6.45
N SER A 9 0.05 -14.91 -5.79
CA SER A 9 -0.34 -16.24 -5.33
C SER A 9 -1.85 -16.40 -5.45
N PRO A 10 -2.35 -17.48 -6.08
CA PRO A 10 -3.78 -17.75 -6.15
C PRO A 10 -4.38 -18.16 -4.80
N LEU A 11 -3.53 -18.45 -3.80
CA LEU A 11 -3.93 -18.91 -2.47
C LEU A 11 -4.28 -17.77 -1.50
N VAL A 12 -4.05 -16.54 -1.95
CA VAL A 12 -4.31 -15.33 -1.16
C VAL A 12 -5.33 -14.49 -1.93
N PRO A 13 -6.53 -14.25 -1.37
CA PRO A 13 -7.53 -13.46 -2.05
C PRO A 13 -7.07 -12.00 -2.22
N THR A 14 -7.58 -11.35 -3.27
CA THR A 14 -7.37 -9.92 -3.47
C THR A 14 -8.06 -9.11 -2.37
N ARG A 15 -7.53 -7.91 -2.11
CA ARG A 15 -7.98 -7.05 -1.01
C ARG A 15 -8.21 -5.64 -1.53
N GLU A 16 -9.46 -5.21 -1.49
CA GLU A 16 -9.82 -3.82 -1.75
C GLU A 16 -9.52 -2.95 -0.54
N ASN A 17 -8.79 -1.85 -0.74
CA ASN A 17 -8.42 -0.90 0.29
C ASN A 17 -8.89 0.51 -0.07
N TYR A 18 -9.46 1.20 0.92
CA TYR A 18 -9.84 2.61 0.82
C TYR A 18 -8.88 3.47 1.65
N PHE A 19 -8.13 4.35 0.99
CA PHE A 19 -7.03 5.10 1.60
C PHE A 19 -6.94 6.54 1.10
N VAL A 20 -6.24 7.37 1.87
CA VAL A 20 -5.74 8.68 1.43
C VAL A 20 -4.31 8.56 0.96
N ARG A 21 -3.95 9.33 -0.06
CA ARG A 21 -2.56 9.47 -0.51
C ARG A 21 -2.08 10.88 -0.28
N TYR A 22 -0.90 11.00 0.28
CA TYR A 22 -0.15 12.23 0.38
C TYR A 22 1.15 12.11 -0.41
N CYS A 23 1.43 13.12 -1.23
CA CYS A 23 2.65 13.19 -2.02
C CYS A 23 3.44 14.43 -1.61
N LYS A 24 4.74 14.26 -1.33
CA LYS A 24 5.62 15.38 -0.99
C LYS A 24 7.01 15.15 -1.53
N GLN A 25 7.57 16.18 -2.15
CA GLN A 25 8.99 16.20 -2.49
C GLN A 25 9.80 16.63 -1.25
N HIS A 26 10.79 15.83 -0.89
CA HIS A 26 11.79 16.16 0.12
C HIS A 26 12.87 17.09 -0.45
N THR A 27 13.62 17.73 0.43
CA THR A 27 14.66 18.72 0.08
C THR A 27 15.80 18.13 -0.75
N ASP A 28 15.98 16.81 -0.70
CA ASP A 28 16.95 16.06 -1.49
C ASP A 28 16.43 15.70 -2.90
N GLY A 29 15.23 16.17 -3.27
CA GLY A 29 14.60 15.89 -4.56
C GLY A 29 13.77 14.59 -4.59
N THR A 30 13.85 13.75 -3.55
CA THR A 30 13.11 12.49 -3.46
C THR A 30 11.62 12.74 -3.27
N TRP A 31 10.77 12.08 -4.05
CA TRP A 31 9.32 12.09 -3.85
C TRP A 31 8.90 10.98 -2.88
N ALA A 32 8.21 11.35 -1.81
CA ALA A 32 7.51 10.43 -0.94
C ALA A 32 6.03 10.39 -1.31
N VAL A 33 5.54 9.19 -1.61
CA VAL A 33 4.13 8.89 -1.84
C VAL A 33 3.68 7.97 -0.71
N VAL A 34 2.75 8.44 0.12
CA VAL A 34 2.29 7.72 1.31
C VAL A 34 0.79 7.51 1.26
N ASP A 35 0.38 6.26 1.40
CA ASP A 35 -0.98 5.77 1.48
C ASP A 35 -1.29 5.32 2.91
N VAL A 36 -2.42 5.76 3.44
CA VAL A 36 -2.93 5.36 4.77
C VAL A 36 -4.42 5.03 4.67
N SER A 37 -4.82 3.86 5.18
CA SER A 37 -6.23 3.45 5.19
C SER A 37 -7.09 4.38 6.03
N LEU A 38 -8.36 4.50 5.65
CA LEU A 38 -9.36 5.31 6.35
C LEU A 38 -10.33 4.47 7.18
N ASP A 39 -9.86 3.33 7.73
CA ASP A 39 -10.70 2.36 8.43
C ASP A 39 -11.43 2.97 9.64
N THR A 40 -10.85 4.00 10.26
CA THR A 40 -11.44 4.73 11.39
C THR A 40 -12.61 5.63 11.01
N LEU A 41 -12.69 6.07 9.74
CA LEU A 41 -13.74 7.00 9.27
C LEU A 41 -14.95 6.26 8.72
N ARG A 42 -14.75 5.03 8.24
CA ARG A 42 -15.81 4.16 7.73
C ARG A 42 -15.51 2.74 8.17
N PRO A 43 -15.96 2.32 9.38
CA PRO A 43 -15.88 0.93 9.78
C PRO A 43 -16.76 0.11 8.82
N SER A 44 -16.11 -0.42 7.78
CA SER A 44 -16.73 -1.34 6.84
C SER A 44 -16.58 -2.74 7.45
N PRO A 45 -17.67 -3.51 7.61
CA PRO A 45 -17.61 -4.90 8.07
C PRO A 45 -16.86 -5.81 7.09
N MET A 46 -16.47 -5.29 5.91
CA MET A 46 -15.69 -5.98 4.88
C MET A 46 -14.18 -5.65 4.90
N SER A 47 -13.71 -4.75 5.78
CA SER A 47 -12.30 -4.38 5.83
C SER A 47 -11.45 -5.50 6.44
N LYS A 48 -11.08 -6.48 5.59
CA LYS A 48 -10.19 -7.60 5.92
C LYS A 48 -8.71 -7.20 5.93
N SER A 49 -8.40 -5.93 5.67
CA SER A 49 -7.04 -5.40 5.73
C SER A 49 -7.03 -3.93 6.12
N ARG A 50 -6.01 -3.56 6.88
CA ARG A 50 -5.72 -2.20 7.29
C ARG A 50 -4.33 -1.82 6.80
N ARG A 51 -4.26 -0.82 5.92
CA ARG A 51 -3.00 -0.26 5.42
C ARG A 51 -2.50 0.83 6.35
N THR A 52 -1.47 0.52 7.12
CA THR A 52 -0.69 1.55 7.83
C THR A 52 0.17 2.31 6.81
N PRO A 53 0.92 3.38 7.19
CA PRO A 53 1.72 4.16 6.25
C PRO A 53 2.56 3.28 5.31
N SER A 54 2.13 3.24 4.04
CA SER A 54 2.70 2.43 2.95
C SER A 54 2.84 3.29 1.70
N GLY A 55 3.51 2.82 0.65
CA GLY A 55 3.64 3.55 -0.61
C GLY A 55 5.04 3.45 -1.18
N CYS A 56 5.59 4.54 -1.70
CA CYS A 56 6.92 4.51 -2.31
C CYS A 56 7.73 5.79 -2.14
N LEU A 57 9.05 5.61 -2.21
CA LEU A 57 10.01 6.68 -2.41
C LEU A 57 10.47 6.62 -3.87
N ILE A 58 10.41 7.75 -4.58
CA ILE A 58 10.85 7.88 -5.96
C ILE A 58 12.03 8.85 -5.96
N GLN A 59 13.22 8.32 -6.16
CA GLN A 59 14.46 9.09 -6.23
C GLN A 59 14.92 9.18 -7.69
N GLU A 60 15.15 10.39 -8.17
CA GLU A 60 15.75 10.60 -9.50
C GLU A 60 17.20 10.09 -9.53
N LEU A 61 17.56 9.44 -10.63
CA LEU A 61 18.92 9.00 -10.92
C LEU A 61 19.41 9.64 -12.23
N PRO A 62 20.73 9.71 -12.46
CA PRO A 62 21.27 10.19 -13.74
C PRO A 62 20.69 9.46 -14.95
N ASN A 63 20.74 10.10 -16.12
CA ASN A 63 20.23 9.58 -17.40
C ASN A 63 18.71 9.35 -17.45
N GLY A 64 17.94 10.04 -16.60
CA GLY A 64 16.48 9.96 -16.58
C GLY A 64 15.93 8.67 -15.95
N TYR A 65 16.77 7.90 -15.25
CA TYR A 65 16.31 6.75 -14.48
C TYR A 65 15.68 7.19 -13.16
N SER A 66 14.94 6.28 -12.52
CA SER A 66 14.39 6.51 -11.19
C SER A 66 14.57 5.26 -10.34
N LYS A 67 15.03 5.43 -9.11
CA LYS A 67 15.01 4.38 -8.08
C LYS A 67 13.68 4.48 -7.34
N VAL A 68 12.85 3.46 -7.51
CA VAL A 68 11.58 3.35 -6.79
C VAL A 68 11.75 2.35 -5.65
N THR A 69 11.61 2.81 -4.41
CA THR A 69 11.62 1.96 -3.22
C THR A 69 10.20 1.82 -2.71
N TRP A 70 9.64 0.61 -2.78
CA TRP A 70 8.29 0.33 -2.28
C TRP A 70 8.34 -0.08 -0.81
N VAL A 71 7.45 0.48 0.00
CA VAL A 71 7.28 0.15 1.41
C VAL A 71 5.84 -0.27 1.63
N GLU A 72 5.64 -1.51 2.06
CA GLU A 72 4.32 -2.07 2.32
C GLU A 72 4.22 -2.47 3.79
N HIS A 73 3.26 -1.89 4.50
CA HIS A 73 2.98 -2.25 5.89
C HIS A 73 1.46 -2.36 6.09
N VAL A 74 0.96 -3.58 5.98
CA VAL A 74 -0.47 -3.91 6.00
C VAL A 74 -0.75 -4.95 7.06
N GLU A 75 -1.78 -4.71 7.85
CA GLU A 75 -2.40 -5.66 8.76
C GLU A 75 -3.53 -6.36 8.01
N VAL A 76 -3.66 -7.69 8.11
CA VAL A 76 -4.65 -8.47 7.37
C VAL A 76 -5.33 -9.49 8.29
N ASP A 77 -6.63 -9.71 8.09
CA ASP A 77 -7.33 -10.90 8.59
C ASP A 77 -7.02 -12.11 7.69
N ASP A 78 -6.15 -12.99 8.16
CA ASP A 78 -5.66 -14.14 7.42
C ASP A 78 -6.61 -15.35 7.42
N ARG A 79 -7.81 -15.24 8.02
CA ARG A 79 -8.78 -16.35 8.05
C ARG A 79 -9.21 -16.87 6.68
N SER A 80 -9.08 -16.05 5.63
CA SER A 80 -9.37 -16.45 4.24
C SER A 80 -8.14 -16.85 3.44
N VAL A 81 -6.96 -16.89 4.05
CA VAL A 81 -5.72 -17.36 3.42
C VAL A 81 -5.66 -18.89 3.54
N HIS A 82 -5.23 -19.56 2.47
CA HIS A 82 -5.10 -21.01 2.49
C HIS A 82 -3.97 -21.44 3.44
N ASN A 83 -4.20 -22.48 4.25
CA ASN A 83 -3.24 -22.99 5.27
C ASN A 83 -1.84 -23.42 4.75
N ILE A 84 -1.61 -23.41 3.44
CA ILE A 84 -0.31 -23.80 2.83
C ILE A 84 0.51 -22.57 2.40
N TYR A 85 -0.07 -21.38 2.55
CA TYR A 85 0.60 -20.10 2.37
C TYR A 85 1.09 -19.61 3.73
#